data_AF-A0A371DE92-F1
#
_entry.id   AF-A0A371DE92-F1
#
_cell.length_a   1.000
_cell.length_b   1.000
_cell.length_c   1.000
_cell.angle_alpha   90.00
_cell.angle_beta   90.00
_cell.angle_gamma   90.00
#
_symmetry.space_group_name_H-M   'P 1'
#
loop_
_entity.id
_entity.type
_entity.pdbx_description
1 polymer ?
#
loop_
_entity_poly.entity_id
_entity_poly.type
_entity_poly.pdbx_seq_one_letter_code
_entity_poly.pdbx_strand_id
1 'polypeptide(L)'
;MKHESFPRRGCLDGHTPGNDTVCHECKTPGGKDTVVLRRCGGCSIAVYCSKECQRRAWRTHKSCCRPKHTRPAPMASDPDEGLPPVPFPIRTDFPTPISARVEWDLFTEYHAWALSTLMGVTLRTAASRPWYSHLERGWLFLHVVVAPVVRGRDTNPANSWFLRDVYLHSLEQMIRENPGLERKNIAENTQYQAMFARFKESHGARFGGLLNVGYRLGIGNLATEGFRPVFVPHHPENLLLPETQDALEDLARLCQMCINNGIVLKPTSREETSAVPGTLRPVTSKSKTTWEWTPLLNTLDDVYEGFKRYGYVPKSTLYSRELMDLNATL
;
A
#
# COMPACT_ATOMS: atom_id res chain seq x y z
N MET A 1 20.04 -35.44 10.63
CA MET A 1 21.47 -35.13 10.42
C MET A 1 21.63 -34.82 8.93
N LYS A 2 22.11 -33.68 8.46
CA LYS A 2 23.04 -32.67 9.00
C LYS A 2 22.53 -31.27 8.64
N HIS A 3 22.55 -30.35 9.61
CA HIS A 3 22.41 -28.92 9.36
C HIS A 3 23.78 -28.37 8.99
N GLU A 4 23.92 -27.79 7.81
CA GLU A 4 25.07 -26.96 7.46
C GLU A 4 24.75 -25.50 7.79
N SER A 5 25.58 -24.96 8.66
CA SER A 5 25.62 -23.59 9.16
C SER A 5 26.44 -22.69 8.23
N PHE A 6 26.01 -21.44 8.02
CA PHE A 6 26.83 -20.37 7.43
C PHE A 6 26.40 -18.98 7.98
N PRO A 7 27.23 -17.92 7.88
CA PRO A 7 27.78 -17.23 9.05
C PRO A 7 27.33 -15.77 9.21
N ARG A 8 27.64 -15.21 10.39
CA ARG A 8 27.40 -13.81 10.80
C ARG A 8 28.24 -12.80 10.01
N ARG A 9 27.68 -11.62 9.72
CA ARG A 9 28.36 -10.29 9.59
C ARG A 9 27.32 -9.24 10.04
N GLY A 10 27.57 -8.22 10.85
CA GLY A 10 28.76 -7.41 11.11
C GLY A 10 28.38 -5.95 10.81
N CYS A 11 28.33 -5.07 11.82
CA CYS A 11 28.05 -3.63 11.69
C CYS A 11 29.00 -3.01 10.66
N LEU A 12 28.49 -2.27 9.65
CA LEU A 12 29.36 -1.51 8.75
C LEU A 12 28.71 -0.23 8.22
N ASP A 13 29.48 0.83 8.40
CA ASP A 13 29.54 2.11 7.72
C ASP A 13 29.32 2.02 6.20
N GLY A 14 28.82 3.11 5.59
CA GLY A 14 28.87 3.32 4.14
C GLY A 14 28.11 2.29 3.29
N HIS A 15 26.79 2.17 3.45
CA HIS A 15 26.01 1.16 2.74
C HIS A 15 25.96 1.35 1.20
N THR A 16 26.77 0.54 0.53
CA THR A 16 26.65 0.07 -0.86
C THR A 16 25.27 -0.62 -1.03
N PRO A 17 24.60 -0.56 -2.21
CA PRO A 17 23.35 -1.31 -2.44
C PRO A 17 23.51 -2.80 -2.09
N GLY A 18 22.60 -3.36 -1.29
CA GLY A 18 22.68 -4.71 -0.76
C GLY A 18 22.52 -5.83 -1.80
N ASN A 19 22.84 -7.05 -1.42
CA ASN A 19 22.89 -8.26 -2.27
C ASN A 19 21.54 -8.70 -2.90
N ASP A 20 20.41 -8.13 -2.47
CA ASP A 20 19.08 -8.42 -3.04
C ASP A 20 18.55 -7.28 -3.93
N THR A 21 19.37 -6.26 -4.17
CA THR A 21 18.98 -5.13 -5.00
C THR A 21 19.12 -5.53 -6.47
N VAL A 22 18.09 -5.31 -7.29
CA VAL A 22 18.14 -5.57 -8.75
C VAL A 22 18.19 -4.27 -9.56
N CYS A 23 18.79 -4.33 -10.75
CA CYS A 23 18.75 -3.22 -11.71
C CYS A 23 17.30 -2.88 -12.08
N HIS A 24 16.91 -1.61 -12.02
CA HIS A 24 15.54 -1.18 -12.33
C HIS A 24 15.14 -1.44 -13.78
N GLU A 25 16.10 -1.43 -14.70
CA GLU A 25 15.90 -1.67 -16.13
C GLU A 25 15.92 -3.18 -16.45
N CYS A 26 17.07 -3.83 -16.28
CA CYS A 26 17.29 -5.20 -16.77
C CYS A 26 17.12 -6.30 -15.70
N LYS A 27 16.73 -5.93 -14.47
CA LYS A 27 16.48 -6.83 -13.34
C LYS A 27 17.67 -7.71 -12.91
N THR A 28 18.87 -7.45 -13.41
CA THR A 28 20.08 -8.16 -12.98
C THR A 28 20.31 -7.93 -11.48
N PRO A 29 20.50 -9.00 -10.69
CA PRO A 29 20.80 -8.89 -9.26
C PRO A 29 22.19 -8.31 -9.03
N GLY A 30 22.27 -7.35 -8.12
CA GLY A 30 23.52 -6.80 -7.63
C GLY A 30 24.04 -7.59 -6.45
N GLY A 31 25.36 -7.67 -6.32
CA GLY A 31 26.00 -8.42 -5.24
C GLY A 31 27.52 -8.27 -5.30
N LYS A 32 28.20 -8.62 -4.21
CA LYS A 32 29.67 -8.55 -4.12
C LYS A 32 30.39 -9.39 -5.18
N ASP A 33 29.75 -10.47 -5.64
CA ASP A 33 30.27 -11.40 -6.66
C ASP A 33 29.60 -11.23 -8.04
N THR A 34 28.70 -10.24 -8.20
CA THR A 34 27.99 -9.96 -9.46
C THR A 34 28.21 -8.51 -9.92
N VAL A 35 27.20 -7.84 -10.48
CA VAL A 35 27.33 -6.50 -11.05
C VAL A 35 27.10 -5.43 -9.98
N VAL A 36 28.05 -4.50 -9.84
CA VAL A 36 27.92 -3.36 -8.92
C VAL A 36 26.83 -2.42 -9.41
N LEU A 37 25.73 -2.34 -8.66
CA LEU A 37 24.65 -1.41 -8.96
C LEU A 37 24.99 0.02 -8.51
N ARG A 38 24.69 0.98 -9.38
CA ARG A 38 24.92 2.41 -9.16
C ARG A 38 23.59 3.12 -8.96
N ARG A 39 23.50 3.94 -7.92
CA ARG A 39 22.33 4.80 -7.66
C ARG A 39 22.26 5.92 -8.69
N CYS A 40 21.05 6.32 -9.06
CA CYS A 40 20.80 7.50 -9.87
C CYS A 40 21.34 8.76 -9.15
N GLY A 41 22.15 9.56 -9.83
CA GLY A 41 22.70 10.80 -9.27
C GLY A 41 21.64 11.85 -8.92
N GLY A 42 20.47 11.82 -9.57
CA GLY A 42 19.37 12.75 -9.32
C GLY A 42 18.59 12.42 -8.04
N CYS A 43 17.87 11.29 -8.04
CA CYS A 43 16.98 10.89 -6.96
C CYS A 43 17.62 9.98 -5.90
N SER A 44 18.75 9.33 -6.21
CA SER A 44 19.38 8.29 -5.37
C SER A 44 18.50 7.09 -4.97
N ILE A 45 17.32 6.98 -5.56
CA ILE A 45 16.35 5.91 -5.32
C ILE A 45 16.55 4.78 -6.34
N ALA A 46 16.48 5.10 -7.64
CA ALA A 46 16.66 4.10 -8.69
C ALA A 46 18.12 3.63 -8.78
N VAL A 47 18.31 2.34 -9.05
CA VAL A 47 19.62 1.71 -9.20
C VAL A 47 19.75 1.02 -10.55
N TYR A 48 20.94 1.13 -11.14
CA TYR A 48 21.25 0.61 -12.47
C TYR A 48 22.61 -0.08 -12.47
N CYS A 49 22.72 -1.19 -13.18
CA CYS A 49 24.00 -1.86 -13.37
C CYS A 49 24.96 -1.06 -14.27
N SER A 50 24.42 -0.18 -15.12
CA SER A 50 25.21 0.61 -16.06
C SER A 50 24.54 1.94 -16.43
N LYS A 51 25.30 2.86 -17.04
CA LYS A 51 24.76 4.14 -17.57
C LYS A 51 23.79 3.89 -18.72
N GLU A 52 23.97 2.81 -19.48
CA GLU A 52 23.10 2.40 -20.58
C GLU A 52 21.73 1.97 -20.03
N CYS A 53 21.71 1.18 -18.95
CA CYS A 53 20.47 0.82 -18.25
C CYS A 53 19.74 2.06 -17.70
N GLN A 54 20.49 3.02 -17.14
CA GLN A 54 19.93 4.29 -16.70
C GLN A 54 19.33 5.10 -17.86
N ARG A 55 20.01 5.15 -19.02
CA ARG A 55 19.52 5.88 -20.21
C ARG A 55 18.28 5.24 -20.82
N ARG A 56 18.21 3.90 -20.88
CA ARG A 56 17.00 3.20 -21.36
C ARG A 56 15.81 3.42 -20.44
N ALA A 57 16.04 3.31 -19.13
CA ALA A 57 15.02 3.61 -18.13
C ALA A 57 14.67 5.10 -18.04
N TRP A 58 15.44 6.01 -18.68
CA TRP A 58 15.26 7.45 -18.47
C TRP A 58 13.87 7.96 -18.88
N ARG A 59 13.29 7.42 -19.96
CA ARG A 59 11.96 7.83 -20.42
C ARG A 59 10.88 7.60 -19.36
N THR A 60 10.95 6.48 -18.64
CA THR A 60 10.00 6.11 -17.58
C THR A 60 10.42 6.64 -16.22
N HIS A 61 11.72 6.79 -15.97
CA HIS A 61 12.27 7.26 -14.70
C HIS A 61 12.22 8.79 -14.54
N LYS A 62 12.29 9.56 -15.63
CA LYS A 62 12.40 11.03 -15.58
C LYS A 62 11.26 11.69 -14.80
N SER A 63 10.04 11.18 -14.91
CA SER A 63 8.86 11.70 -14.20
C SER A 63 8.98 11.56 -12.68
N CYS A 64 9.62 10.51 -12.18
CA CYS A 64 9.82 10.26 -10.75
C CYS A 64 11.22 10.66 -10.24
N CYS A 65 12.14 11.07 -11.12
CA CYS A 65 13.50 11.47 -10.78
C CYS A 65 13.56 12.94 -10.35
N ARG A 66 13.38 13.24 -9.05
CA ARG A 66 13.64 14.58 -8.50
C ARG A 66 15.13 14.77 -8.11
N PRO A 67 15.82 15.82 -8.58
CA PRO A 67 17.17 16.14 -8.15
C PRO A 67 17.22 16.56 -6.67
N LYS A 68 18.27 16.12 -5.95
CA LYS A 68 18.58 16.50 -4.55
C LYS A 68 18.62 18.00 -4.23
N HIS A 69 18.59 18.89 -5.23
CA HIS A 69 18.75 20.34 -5.07
C HIS A 69 17.70 21.17 -5.83
N THR A 70 16.44 20.75 -5.85
CA THR A 70 15.37 21.68 -6.22
C THR A 70 14.87 22.35 -4.96
N ARG A 71 15.14 23.66 -4.85
CA ARG A 71 14.42 24.57 -3.93
C ARG A 71 12.93 24.26 -4.09
N PRO A 72 12.15 24.12 -2.99
CA PRO A 72 10.72 23.99 -3.12
C PRO A 72 10.20 25.17 -3.94
N ALA A 73 9.44 24.87 -4.99
CA ALA A 73 8.64 25.87 -5.67
C ALA A 73 7.80 26.62 -4.61
N PRO A 74 7.48 27.91 -4.81
CA PRO A 74 6.57 28.61 -3.90
C PRO A 74 5.33 27.75 -3.68
N MET A 75 5.03 27.55 -2.40
CA MET A 75 4.13 26.54 -1.86
C MET A 75 2.84 26.46 -2.68
N ALA A 76 2.69 25.35 -3.42
CA ALA A 76 1.37 24.72 -3.45
C ALA A 76 0.95 24.49 -1.99
N SER A 77 -0.33 24.64 -1.71
CA SER A 77 -0.97 24.39 -0.40
C SER A 77 -0.29 23.26 0.38
N ASP A 78 -0.29 23.38 1.72
CA ASP A 78 0.25 22.33 2.58
C ASP A 78 -0.27 20.96 2.07
N PRO A 79 0.60 20.01 1.69
CA PRO A 79 0.17 18.75 1.10
C PRO A 79 -0.72 17.92 2.04
N ASP A 80 -0.82 18.33 3.31
CA ASP A 80 -1.68 17.76 4.34
C ASP A 80 -2.90 18.65 4.69
N GLU A 81 -3.11 19.77 3.98
CA GLU A 81 -4.26 20.65 4.17
C GLU A 81 -5.57 19.89 3.92
N GLY A 82 -6.45 19.87 4.93
CA GLY A 82 -7.74 19.17 4.87
C GLY A 82 -7.69 17.67 5.18
N LEU A 83 -6.52 17.08 5.42
CA LEU A 83 -6.43 15.69 5.88
C LEU A 83 -6.77 15.56 7.37
N PRO A 84 -7.33 14.42 7.81
CA PRO A 84 -7.54 14.15 9.22
C PRO A 84 -6.24 14.29 10.03
N PRO A 85 -6.31 14.85 11.27
CA PRO A 85 -5.15 14.98 12.13
C PRO A 85 -4.63 13.60 12.55
N VAL A 86 -3.31 13.50 12.70
CA VAL A 86 -2.67 12.28 13.22
C VAL A 86 -2.65 12.35 14.75
N PRO A 87 -3.20 11.37 15.48
CA PRO A 87 -3.29 11.40 16.95
C PRO A 87 -1.96 11.05 17.65
N PHE A 88 -0.88 10.90 16.88
CA PHE A 88 0.44 10.50 17.36
C PHE A 88 1.52 11.44 16.81
N PRO A 89 2.65 11.61 17.52
CA PRO A 89 3.79 12.33 16.97
C PRO A 89 4.27 11.71 15.66
N ILE A 90 4.49 12.56 14.65
CA ILE A 90 5.06 12.14 13.36
C ILE A 90 6.51 11.73 13.55
N ARG A 91 6.87 10.55 13.07
CA ARG A 91 8.23 10.05 13.12
C ARG A 91 9.03 10.59 11.94
N THR A 92 10.14 11.27 12.22
CA THR A 92 11.01 11.88 11.19
C THR A 92 12.44 11.35 11.20
N ASP A 93 12.78 10.45 12.13
CA ASP A 93 14.14 10.00 12.43
C ASP A 93 14.63 8.82 11.57
N PHE A 94 14.09 8.68 10.35
CA PHE A 94 14.56 7.63 9.44
C PHE A 94 15.99 7.90 8.98
N PRO A 95 16.94 6.96 9.17
CA PRO A 95 18.33 7.15 8.75
C PRO A 95 18.45 7.44 7.25
N THR A 96 17.58 6.86 6.43
CA THR A 96 17.50 7.09 4.99
C THR A 96 16.07 6.95 4.46
N PRO A 97 15.74 7.49 3.27
CA PRO A 97 14.47 7.20 2.61
C PRO A 97 14.25 5.70 2.34
N ILE A 98 15.33 4.93 2.15
CA ILE A 98 15.26 3.47 1.94
C ILE A 98 14.81 2.77 3.22
N SER A 99 15.29 3.18 4.40
CA SER A 99 14.83 2.58 5.66
C SER A 99 13.34 2.81 5.90
N ALA A 100 12.83 4.01 5.58
CA ALA A 100 11.39 4.27 5.62
C ALA A 100 10.63 3.34 4.66
N ARG A 101 11.17 3.12 3.44
CA ARG A 101 10.56 2.22 2.46
C ARG A 101 10.53 0.76 2.93
N VAL A 102 11.62 0.26 3.51
CA VAL A 102 11.69 -1.13 4.03
C VAL A 102 10.69 -1.33 5.18
N GLU A 103 10.59 -0.36 6.10
CA GLU A 103 9.59 -0.41 7.17
C GLU A 103 8.16 -0.31 6.63
N TRP A 104 7.94 0.50 5.59
CA TRP A 104 6.66 0.58 4.90
C TRP A 104 6.27 -0.74 4.24
N ASP A 105 7.18 -1.37 3.50
CA ASP A 105 6.90 -2.65 2.83
C ASP A 105 6.51 -3.72 3.87
N LEU A 106 7.22 -3.77 5.01
CA LEU A 106 6.90 -4.68 6.12
C LEU A 106 5.53 -4.37 6.75
N PHE A 107 5.20 -3.09 6.96
CA PHE A 107 3.86 -2.69 7.43
C PHE A 107 2.76 -3.14 6.46
N THR A 108 2.96 -2.95 5.15
CA THR A 108 1.97 -3.39 4.15
C THR A 108 1.85 -4.90 4.05
N GLU A 109 2.93 -5.64 4.31
CA GLU A 109 2.89 -7.10 4.34
C GLU A 109 2.04 -7.60 5.51
N TYR A 110 2.25 -7.06 6.71
CA TYR A 110 1.44 -7.42 7.86
C TYR A 110 -0.03 -7.02 7.69
N HIS A 111 -0.31 -5.88 7.08
CA HIS A 111 -1.68 -5.40 6.84
C HIS A 111 -2.25 -5.77 5.47
N ALA A 112 -1.64 -6.72 4.74
CA ALA A 112 -2.00 -7.00 3.36
C ALA A 112 -3.48 -7.31 3.16
N TRP A 113 -4.07 -8.11 4.05
CA TRP A 113 -5.50 -8.45 4.00
C TRP A 113 -6.36 -7.21 4.24
N ALA A 114 -6.13 -6.49 5.34
CA ALA A 114 -6.94 -5.32 5.71
C ALA A 114 -6.84 -4.19 4.67
N LEU A 115 -5.63 -3.94 4.14
CA LEU A 115 -5.43 -2.98 3.06
C LEU A 115 -6.15 -3.43 1.78
N SER A 116 -6.02 -4.69 1.37
CA SER A 116 -6.69 -5.19 0.17
C SER A 116 -8.21 -5.09 0.29
N THR A 117 -8.78 -5.48 1.43
CA THR A 117 -10.21 -5.36 1.71
C THR A 117 -10.64 -3.90 1.69
N LEU A 118 -9.92 -3.02 2.40
CA LEU A 118 -10.21 -1.59 2.44
C LEU A 118 -10.23 -0.96 1.04
N MET A 119 -9.22 -1.25 0.21
CA MET A 119 -9.14 -0.76 -1.16
C MET A 119 -10.32 -1.25 -2.02
N GLY A 120 -10.70 -2.52 -1.85
CA GLY A 120 -11.83 -3.13 -2.55
C GLY A 120 -13.16 -2.48 -2.16
N VAL A 121 -13.43 -2.32 -0.87
CA VAL A 121 -14.67 -1.68 -0.39
C VAL A 121 -14.73 -0.20 -0.76
N THR A 122 -13.62 0.55 -0.71
CA THR A 122 -13.58 1.95 -1.18
C THR A 122 -13.98 2.04 -2.66
N LEU A 123 -13.48 1.12 -3.49
CA LEU A 123 -13.85 1.07 -4.90
C LEU A 123 -15.33 0.72 -5.12
N ARG A 124 -15.85 -0.27 -4.38
CA ARG A 124 -17.25 -0.71 -4.47
C ARG A 124 -18.24 0.36 -3.98
N THR A 125 -17.88 1.10 -2.93
CA THR A 125 -18.66 2.24 -2.42
C THR A 125 -18.75 3.35 -3.49
N ALA A 126 -17.73 3.45 -4.34
CA ALA A 126 -17.72 4.37 -5.47
C ALA A 126 -18.43 3.87 -6.74
N ALA A 127 -19.00 2.65 -6.74
CA ALA A 127 -19.61 2.07 -7.95
C ALA A 127 -20.82 2.85 -8.47
N SER A 128 -21.54 3.57 -7.60
CA SER A 128 -22.64 4.45 -7.98
C SER A 128 -22.19 5.76 -8.66
N ARG A 129 -20.87 6.02 -8.74
CA ARG A 129 -20.34 7.27 -9.27
C ARG A 129 -20.19 7.20 -10.80
N PRO A 130 -20.51 8.30 -11.53
CA PRO A 130 -20.43 8.32 -13.01
C PRO A 130 -19.05 7.94 -13.58
N TRP A 131 -18.00 8.26 -12.83
CA TRP A 131 -16.61 7.99 -13.22
C TRP A 131 -16.15 6.55 -12.94
N TYR A 132 -17.00 5.65 -12.44
CA TYR A 132 -16.63 4.24 -12.29
C TYR A 132 -16.23 3.60 -13.63
N SER A 133 -16.85 4.05 -14.73
CA SER A 133 -16.49 3.70 -16.11
C SER A 133 -15.05 4.06 -16.51
N HIS A 134 -14.36 4.90 -15.72
CA HIS A 134 -12.95 5.25 -15.94
C HIS A 134 -11.99 4.10 -15.59
N LEU A 135 -12.46 3.10 -14.84
CA LEU A 135 -11.67 1.92 -14.46
C LEU A 135 -11.19 1.14 -15.69
N GLU A 136 -12.06 0.91 -16.67
CA GLU A 136 -11.71 0.20 -17.91
C GLU A 136 -10.61 0.91 -18.70
N ARG A 137 -10.53 2.25 -18.57
CA ARG A 137 -9.57 3.11 -19.25
C ARG A 137 -8.28 3.32 -18.45
N GLY A 138 -8.20 2.79 -17.22
CA GLY A 138 -7.06 3.02 -16.33
C GLY A 138 -6.99 4.45 -15.81
N TRP A 139 -8.12 5.18 -15.80
CA TRP A 139 -8.19 6.59 -15.43
C TRP A 139 -8.72 6.80 -14.01
N LEU A 140 -8.72 5.73 -13.22
CA LEU A 140 -9.10 5.74 -11.82
C LEU A 140 -7.88 5.46 -10.94
N PHE A 141 -7.69 6.32 -9.94
CA PHE A 141 -6.56 6.29 -9.00
C PHE A 141 -7.08 6.18 -7.59
N LEU A 142 -6.60 5.21 -6.83
CA LEU A 142 -6.81 5.09 -5.40
C LEU A 142 -5.55 5.58 -4.68
N HIS A 143 -5.70 6.60 -3.85
CA HIS A 143 -4.65 7.10 -2.99
C HIS A 143 -4.86 6.62 -1.56
N VAL A 144 -3.81 6.03 -1.00
CA VAL A 144 -3.73 5.63 0.41
C VAL A 144 -2.73 6.57 1.08
N VAL A 145 -3.21 7.39 2.01
CA VAL A 145 -2.40 8.38 2.70
C VAL A 145 -2.06 7.89 4.09
N VAL A 146 -0.77 7.78 4.35
CA VAL A 146 -0.24 7.30 5.63
C VAL A 146 0.79 8.27 6.18
N ALA A 147 1.00 8.22 7.48
CA ALA A 147 2.07 8.93 8.15
C ALA A 147 2.86 7.98 9.06
N PRO A 148 4.19 8.08 9.13
CA PRO A 148 4.97 7.34 10.10
C PRO A 148 4.73 7.94 11.49
N VAL A 149 4.56 7.11 12.51
CA VAL A 149 4.20 7.57 13.85
C VAL A 149 5.06 6.94 14.94
N VAL A 150 5.23 7.66 16.04
CA VAL A 150 5.87 7.14 17.26
C VAL A 150 4.79 6.66 18.23
N ARG A 151 4.83 5.36 18.58
CA ARG A 151 3.88 4.71 19.50
C ARG A 151 4.54 4.15 20.75
N GLY A 152 4.99 5.04 21.63
CA GLY A 152 5.44 4.68 22.98
C GLY A 152 6.45 3.53 23.01
N ARG A 153 6.29 2.61 23.98
CA ARG A 153 7.19 1.44 24.17
C ARG A 153 6.78 0.20 23.37
N ASP A 154 5.55 0.14 22.86
CA ASP A 154 5.00 -1.00 22.11
C ASP A 154 5.18 -0.84 20.60
N THR A 155 6.29 -0.25 20.17
CA THR A 155 6.59 -0.03 18.75
C THR A 155 6.86 -1.37 18.07
N ASN A 156 5.97 -1.75 17.16
CA ASN A 156 6.12 -2.91 16.32
C ASN A 156 5.80 -2.55 14.85
N PRO A 157 6.23 -3.37 13.87
CA PRO A 157 6.02 -3.05 12.47
C PRO A 157 4.57 -2.89 12.04
N ALA A 158 3.59 -3.45 12.76
CA ALA A 158 2.18 -3.30 12.45
C ALA A 158 1.59 -1.97 12.96
N ASN A 159 2.30 -1.21 13.79
CA ASN A 159 1.79 0.06 14.34
C ASN A 159 2.73 1.27 14.11
N SER A 160 3.77 1.09 13.30
CA SER A 160 4.75 2.13 12.94
C SER A 160 4.23 3.18 11.95
N TRP A 161 3.07 2.93 11.34
CA TRP A 161 2.38 3.84 10.43
C TRP A 161 0.94 4.06 10.88
N PHE A 162 0.39 5.20 10.49
CA PHE A 162 -1.00 5.58 10.71
C PHE A 162 -1.65 5.85 9.36
N LEU A 163 -2.74 5.14 9.08
CA LEU A 163 -3.59 5.33 7.92
C LEU A 163 -4.53 6.51 8.15
N ARG A 164 -4.21 7.62 7.48
CA ARG A 164 -4.94 8.89 7.59
C ARG A 164 -6.20 8.86 6.75
N ASP A 165 -6.06 8.46 5.49
CA ASP A 165 -7.15 8.52 4.53
C ASP A 165 -6.98 7.54 3.36
N VAL A 166 -8.09 7.19 2.72
CA VAL A 166 -8.14 6.40 1.49
C VAL A 166 -9.22 6.97 0.58
N TYR A 167 -8.84 7.45 -0.60
CA TYR A 167 -9.77 8.13 -1.50
C TYR A 167 -9.46 7.88 -2.97
N LEU A 168 -10.46 8.12 -3.81
CA LEU A 168 -10.39 7.93 -5.25
C LEU A 168 -10.31 9.26 -5.99
N HIS A 169 -9.53 9.27 -7.06
CA HIS A 169 -9.42 10.39 -8.00
C HIS A 169 -9.70 9.92 -9.42
N SER A 170 -10.37 10.77 -10.19
CA SER A 170 -10.33 10.64 -11.65
C SER A 170 -9.01 11.19 -12.19
N LEU A 171 -8.66 10.79 -13.40
CA LEU A 171 -7.53 11.36 -14.14
C LEU A 171 -7.60 12.88 -14.25
N GLU A 172 -8.79 13.46 -14.47
CA GLU A 172 -8.98 14.91 -14.57
C GLU A 172 -8.59 15.62 -13.27
N GLN A 173 -8.95 15.04 -12.12
CA GLN A 173 -8.55 15.57 -10.83
C GLN A 173 -7.02 15.44 -10.64
N MET A 174 -6.44 14.29 -11.01
CA MET A 174 -5.00 14.09 -10.94
C MET A 174 -4.20 15.07 -11.79
N ILE A 175 -4.65 15.36 -13.02
CA ILE A 175 -4.03 16.35 -13.91
C ILE A 175 -4.15 17.77 -13.33
N ARG A 176 -5.29 18.09 -12.73
CA ARG A 176 -5.51 19.39 -12.09
C ARG A 176 -4.56 19.60 -10.90
N GLU A 177 -4.39 18.57 -10.07
CA GLU A 177 -3.52 18.58 -8.90
C GLU A 177 -2.04 18.44 -9.29
N ASN A 178 -1.74 17.85 -10.46
CA ASN A 178 -0.40 17.63 -10.97
C ASN A 178 -0.30 18.04 -12.45
N PRO A 179 -0.11 19.35 -12.75
CA PRO A 179 -0.12 19.86 -14.13
C PRO A 179 0.92 19.27 -15.09
N GLY A 180 1.90 18.51 -14.57
CA GLY A 180 2.89 17.76 -15.36
C GLY A 180 2.50 16.32 -15.70
N LEU A 181 1.33 15.84 -15.25
CA LEU A 181 0.84 14.51 -15.56
C LEU A 181 0.14 14.52 -16.93
N GLU A 182 0.77 13.94 -17.96
CA GLU A 182 0.15 13.81 -19.28
C GLU A 182 -0.69 12.53 -19.39
N ARG A 183 -1.92 12.63 -19.94
CA ARG A 183 -2.81 11.47 -20.19
C ARG A 183 -2.12 10.33 -20.95
N LYS A 184 -1.26 10.71 -21.90
CA LYS A 184 -0.50 9.80 -22.77
C LYS A 184 0.43 8.87 -21.97
N ASN A 185 0.99 9.34 -20.86
CA ASN A 185 1.93 8.58 -20.04
C ASN A 185 1.30 7.37 -19.32
N ILE A 186 -0.02 7.41 -19.06
CA ILE A 186 -0.74 6.29 -18.42
C ILE A 186 -1.15 5.26 -19.48
N ALA A 187 -1.71 5.71 -20.61
CA ALA A 187 -2.11 4.83 -21.71
C ALA A 187 -0.91 4.14 -22.37
N GLU A 188 0.25 4.78 -22.45
CA GLU A 188 1.48 4.20 -23.02
C GLU A 188 2.35 3.48 -21.98
N ASN A 189 1.89 3.36 -20.73
CA ASN A 189 2.62 2.63 -19.71
C ASN A 189 2.66 1.14 -20.09
N THR A 190 3.84 0.65 -20.47
CA THR A 190 4.04 -0.73 -20.93
C THR A 190 3.70 -1.76 -19.86
N GLN A 191 3.93 -1.46 -18.57
CA GLN A 191 3.55 -2.33 -17.47
C GLN A 191 2.02 -2.40 -17.31
N TYR A 192 1.33 -1.27 -17.43
CA TYR A 192 -0.14 -1.23 -17.44
C TYR A 192 -0.68 -2.08 -18.59
N GLN A 193 -0.21 -1.87 -19.82
CA GLN A 193 -0.69 -2.57 -21.01
C GLN A 193 -0.45 -4.08 -20.93
N ALA A 194 0.75 -4.50 -20.53
CA ALA A 194 1.08 -5.91 -20.37
C ALA A 194 0.21 -6.58 -19.29
N MET A 195 0.00 -5.91 -18.16
CA MET A 195 -0.82 -6.45 -17.08
C MET A 195 -2.31 -6.50 -17.47
N PHE A 196 -2.81 -5.47 -18.13
CA PHE A 196 -4.19 -5.40 -18.61
C PHE A 196 -4.48 -6.52 -19.60
N ALA A 197 -3.62 -6.69 -20.62
CA ALA A 197 -3.76 -7.76 -21.61
C ALA A 197 -3.80 -9.14 -20.96
N ARG A 198 -2.85 -9.42 -20.04
CA ARG A 198 -2.79 -10.70 -19.32
C ARG A 198 -4.07 -11.00 -18.53
N PHE A 199 -4.57 -10.03 -17.76
CA PHE A 199 -5.79 -10.24 -16.97
C PHE A 199 -7.03 -10.34 -17.83
N LYS A 200 -7.12 -9.55 -18.91
CA LYS A 200 -8.21 -9.62 -19.88
C LYS A 200 -8.27 -10.97 -20.58
N GLU A 201 -7.13 -11.50 -21.00
CA GLU A 201 -7.00 -12.83 -21.59
C GLU A 201 -7.43 -13.93 -20.61
N SER A 202 -6.97 -13.87 -19.36
CA SER A 202 -7.22 -14.93 -18.37
C SER A 202 -8.64 -14.94 -17.78
N HIS A 203 -9.33 -13.78 -17.73
CA HIS A 203 -10.60 -13.64 -17.00
C HIS A 203 -11.76 -13.05 -17.82
N GLY A 204 -11.51 -12.64 -19.07
CA GLY A 204 -12.53 -12.24 -20.03
C GLY A 204 -13.47 -11.14 -19.54
N ALA A 205 -14.76 -11.45 -19.44
CA ALA A 205 -15.82 -10.53 -19.00
C ALA A 205 -15.81 -10.25 -17.49
N ARG A 206 -15.19 -11.12 -16.68
CA ARG A 206 -15.07 -10.90 -15.22
C ARG A 206 -14.04 -9.81 -14.90
N PHE A 207 -13.11 -9.52 -15.80
CA PHE A 207 -12.11 -8.47 -15.61
C PHE A 207 -12.66 -7.09 -16.00
N GLY A 208 -12.80 -6.20 -15.01
CA GLY A 208 -13.33 -4.84 -15.17
C GLY A 208 -12.28 -3.77 -15.42
N GLY A 209 -11.00 -4.04 -15.13
CA GLY A 209 -9.90 -3.12 -15.45
C GLY A 209 -8.79 -3.12 -14.41
N LEU A 210 -7.89 -2.14 -14.51
CA LEU A 210 -6.79 -1.96 -13.57
C LEU A 210 -6.96 -0.68 -12.77
N LEU A 211 -6.96 -0.80 -11.45
CA LEU A 211 -6.91 0.32 -10.53
C LEU A 211 -5.45 0.75 -10.32
N ASN A 212 -5.17 2.04 -10.52
CA ASN A 212 -3.90 2.63 -10.12
C ASN A 212 -3.92 2.87 -8.62
N VAL A 213 -2.91 2.39 -7.90
CA VAL A 213 -2.83 2.52 -6.44
C VAL A 213 -1.58 3.29 -6.10
N GLY A 214 -1.73 4.46 -5.49
CA GLY A 214 -0.66 5.30 -5.00
C GLY A 214 -0.65 5.34 -3.49
N TYR A 215 0.51 5.19 -2.87
CA TYR A 215 0.69 5.39 -1.43
C TYR A 215 1.47 6.68 -1.19
N ARG A 216 0.92 7.60 -0.39
CA ARG A 216 1.59 8.83 0.06
C ARG A 216 2.08 8.60 1.48
N LEU A 217 3.41 8.57 1.68
CA LEU A 217 4.00 8.14 2.95
C LEU A 217 4.21 9.25 3.99
N GLY A 218 3.70 10.47 3.79
CA GLY A 218 3.86 11.57 4.77
C GLY A 218 5.31 11.97 5.06
N ILE A 219 6.29 11.44 4.32
CA ILE A 219 7.72 11.73 4.41
C ILE A 219 8.17 12.27 3.06
N GLY A 220 8.10 13.59 2.89
CA GLY A 220 8.44 14.24 1.63
C GLY A 220 7.58 13.73 0.46
N ASN A 221 8.20 13.59 -0.73
CA ASN A 221 7.51 13.12 -1.95
C ASN A 221 7.65 11.60 -2.16
N LEU A 222 7.86 10.81 -1.10
CA LEU A 222 7.97 9.37 -1.25
C LEU A 222 6.58 8.79 -1.55
N ALA A 223 6.37 8.47 -2.83
CA ALA A 223 5.18 7.79 -3.32
C ALA A 223 5.55 6.40 -3.84
N THR A 224 4.66 5.44 -3.64
CA THR A 224 4.79 4.10 -4.22
C THR A 224 3.56 3.82 -5.05
N GLU A 225 3.75 3.35 -6.28
CA GLU A 225 2.68 3.14 -7.25
C GLU A 225 2.62 1.68 -7.66
N GLY A 226 1.42 1.18 -7.87
CA GLY A 226 1.17 -0.16 -8.39
C GLY A 226 -0.18 -0.23 -9.10
N PHE A 227 -0.41 -1.34 -9.79
CA PHE A 227 -1.69 -1.63 -10.42
C PHE A 227 -2.33 -2.80 -9.69
N ARG A 228 -3.65 -2.77 -9.51
CA ARG A 228 -4.42 -3.91 -9.03
C ARG A 228 -5.54 -4.28 -9.99
N PRO A 229 -5.70 -5.58 -10.33
CA PRO A 229 -6.83 -6.00 -11.14
C PRO A 229 -8.12 -5.81 -10.35
N VAL A 230 -9.14 -5.32 -11.03
CA VAL A 230 -10.49 -5.20 -10.50
C VAL A 230 -11.39 -6.12 -11.30
N PHE A 231 -12.19 -6.89 -10.58
CA PHE A 231 -13.16 -7.79 -11.18
C PHE A 231 -14.57 -7.23 -11.01
N VAL A 232 -15.40 -7.43 -12.04
CA VAL A 232 -16.80 -7.03 -11.99
C VAL A 232 -17.49 -7.86 -10.90
N PRO A 233 -18.29 -7.27 -10.01
CA PRO A 233 -19.12 -8.00 -9.06
C PRO A 233 -20.00 -9.05 -9.78
N HIS A 234 -20.37 -10.13 -9.11
CA HIS A 234 -21.40 -11.05 -9.63
C HIS A 234 -22.77 -10.37 -9.68
N HIS A 235 -23.06 -9.51 -8.70
CA HIS A 235 -24.31 -8.77 -8.56
C HIS A 235 -24.05 -7.26 -8.41
N PRO A 236 -23.61 -6.57 -9.49
CA PRO A 236 -23.26 -5.15 -9.41
C PRO A 236 -24.43 -4.25 -9.00
N GLU A 237 -25.68 -4.67 -9.23
CA GLU A 237 -26.90 -4.01 -8.76
C GLU A 237 -26.97 -3.92 -7.24
N ASN A 238 -26.44 -4.91 -6.51
CA ASN A 238 -26.45 -4.91 -5.04
C ASN A 238 -25.56 -3.81 -4.47
N LEU A 239 -24.57 -3.33 -5.22
CA LEU A 239 -23.75 -2.18 -4.82
C LEU A 239 -24.55 -0.89 -4.75
N LEU A 240 -25.74 -0.80 -5.36
CA LEU A 240 -26.55 0.41 -5.31
C LEU A 240 -27.53 0.43 -4.12
N LEU A 241 -27.66 -0.69 -3.40
CA LEU A 241 -28.55 -0.79 -2.25
C LEU A 241 -27.96 -0.01 -1.05
N PRO A 242 -28.74 0.84 -0.36
CA PRO A 242 -28.27 1.58 0.81
C PRO A 242 -27.68 0.68 1.90
N GLU A 243 -28.31 -0.46 2.17
CA GLU A 243 -27.87 -1.40 3.21
C GLU A 243 -26.50 -2.00 2.88
N THR A 244 -26.24 -2.28 1.59
CA THR A 244 -24.93 -2.73 1.11
C THR A 244 -23.89 -1.63 1.27
N GLN A 245 -24.23 -0.37 0.97
CA GLN A 245 -23.31 0.76 1.12
C GLN A 245 -22.94 0.98 2.58
N ASP A 246 -23.92 0.95 3.48
CA ASP A 246 -23.71 1.08 4.92
C ASP A 246 -22.81 -0.05 5.46
N ALA A 247 -23.02 -1.29 5.01
CA ALA A 247 -22.16 -2.41 5.36
C ALA A 247 -20.73 -2.28 4.81
N LEU A 248 -20.56 -1.84 3.56
CA LEU A 248 -19.24 -1.63 2.97
C LEU A 248 -18.46 -0.52 3.70
N GLU A 249 -19.14 0.55 4.09
CA GLU A 249 -18.55 1.61 4.91
C GLU A 249 -18.13 1.09 6.29
N ASP A 250 -18.97 0.26 6.92
CA ASP A 250 -18.64 -0.35 8.20
C ASP A 250 -17.42 -1.28 8.13
N LEU A 251 -17.32 -2.07 7.05
CA LEU A 251 -16.16 -2.92 6.80
C LEU A 251 -14.89 -2.09 6.53
N ALA A 252 -15.01 -0.98 5.80
CA ALA A 252 -13.91 -0.04 5.56
C ALA A 252 -13.40 0.52 6.90
N ARG A 253 -14.31 0.94 7.78
CA ARG A 253 -13.98 1.44 9.11
C ARG A 253 -13.34 0.38 9.98
N LEU A 254 -13.86 -0.84 10.02
CA LEU A 254 -13.24 -1.96 10.72
C LEU A 254 -11.79 -2.18 10.27
N CYS A 255 -11.54 -2.22 8.96
CA CYS A 255 -10.19 -2.39 8.41
C CYS A 255 -9.26 -1.24 8.80
N GLN A 256 -9.71 0.01 8.64
CA GLN A 256 -8.93 1.19 9.01
C GLN A 256 -8.59 1.19 10.51
N MET A 257 -9.55 0.86 11.37
CA MET A 257 -9.35 0.82 12.81
C MET A 257 -8.41 -0.32 13.23
N CYS A 258 -8.47 -1.49 12.59
CA CYS A 258 -7.50 -2.56 12.82
C CYS A 258 -6.08 -2.11 12.47
N ILE A 259 -5.89 -1.55 11.27
CA ILE A 259 -4.61 -1.00 10.81
C ILE A 259 -4.07 0.04 11.80
N ASN A 260 -4.91 1.01 12.17
CA ASN A 260 -4.56 2.10 13.07
C ASN A 260 -4.39 1.69 14.54
N ASN A 261 -4.71 0.46 14.92
CA ASN A 261 -4.45 -0.07 16.26
C ASN A 261 -3.38 -1.18 16.25
N GLY A 262 -2.73 -1.45 15.12
CA GLY A 262 -1.75 -2.53 15.00
C GLY A 262 -2.34 -3.93 15.13
N ILE A 263 -3.66 -4.06 14.91
CA ILE A 263 -4.35 -5.34 14.85
C ILE A 263 -4.20 -5.86 13.42
N VAL A 264 -3.50 -6.98 13.30
CA VAL A 264 -3.22 -7.64 12.02
C VAL A 264 -4.30 -8.68 11.76
N LEU A 265 -5.07 -8.47 10.69
CA LEU A 265 -6.06 -9.43 10.20
C LEU A 265 -5.37 -10.46 9.31
N LYS A 266 -5.41 -11.73 9.71
CA LYS A 266 -4.90 -12.85 8.90
C LYS A 266 -6.05 -13.70 8.36
N PRO A 267 -6.03 -14.06 7.08
CA PRO A 267 -7.04 -14.96 6.52
C PRO A 267 -6.94 -16.34 7.20
N THR A 268 -8.07 -16.98 7.44
CA THR A 268 -8.14 -18.28 8.11
C THR A 268 -7.72 -19.44 7.20
N SER A 269 -7.78 -19.24 5.88
CA SER A 269 -7.23 -20.14 4.86
C SER A 269 -6.93 -19.36 3.58
N ARG A 270 -6.37 -20.03 2.56
CA ARG A 270 -6.07 -19.40 1.26
C ARG A 270 -7.31 -19.02 0.45
N GLU A 271 -8.44 -19.64 0.73
CA GLU A 271 -9.68 -19.52 -0.04
C GLU A 271 -10.78 -18.77 0.75
N GLU A 272 -10.60 -18.57 2.05
CA GLU A 272 -11.58 -17.89 2.88
C GLU A 272 -11.51 -16.37 2.74
N THR A 273 -12.69 -15.78 2.67
CA THR A 273 -12.93 -14.34 2.65
C THR A 273 -13.01 -13.73 4.05
N SER A 274 -12.86 -14.55 5.09
CA SER A 274 -12.84 -14.15 6.49
C SER A 274 -11.40 -14.04 7.02
N ALA A 275 -11.22 -13.27 8.10
CA ALA A 275 -9.93 -13.10 8.75
C ALA A 275 -10.06 -13.08 10.29
N VAL A 276 -9.02 -13.55 10.96
CA VAL A 276 -8.89 -13.55 12.42
C VAL A 276 -7.97 -12.41 12.86
N PRO A 277 -8.34 -11.65 13.91
CA PRO A 277 -7.50 -10.59 14.44
C PRO A 277 -6.36 -11.15 15.27
N GLY A 278 -5.19 -10.51 15.16
CA GLY A 278 -4.02 -10.83 15.99
C GLY A 278 -3.11 -9.64 16.16
N THR A 279 -2.05 -9.82 16.94
CA THR A 279 -1.04 -8.79 17.18
C THR A 279 0.35 -9.37 16.97
N LEU A 280 1.32 -8.49 16.68
CA LEU A 280 2.71 -8.90 16.58
C LEU A 280 3.35 -8.91 17.97
N ARG A 281 3.97 -10.04 18.32
CA ARG A 281 4.74 -10.23 19.54
C ARG A 281 6.23 -10.30 19.20
N PRO A 282 7.10 -9.61 19.96
CA PRO A 282 8.53 -9.71 19.75
C PRO A 282 9.01 -11.09 20.19
N VAL A 283 9.77 -11.75 19.33
CA VAL A 283 10.48 -12.98 19.64
C VAL A 283 11.97 -12.67 19.61
N THR A 284 12.59 -12.69 20.78
CA THR A 284 14.02 -12.38 20.92
C THR A 284 14.82 -13.67 20.92
N SER A 285 15.65 -13.86 19.89
CA SER A 285 16.60 -14.97 19.81
C SER A 285 17.99 -14.42 19.54
N LYS A 286 18.97 -14.78 20.38
CA LYS A 286 20.40 -14.45 20.21
C LYS A 286 20.63 -13.00 19.76
N SER A 287 20.08 -12.03 20.51
CA SER A 287 20.15 -10.58 20.29
C SER A 287 19.49 -10.02 19.01
N LYS A 288 18.63 -10.79 18.33
CA LYS A 288 17.77 -10.29 17.24
C LYS A 288 16.31 -10.38 17.67
N THR A 289 15.57 -9.28 17.49
CA THR A 289 14.12 -9.25 17.65
C THR A 289 13.47 -9.53 16.30
N THR A 290 12.68 -10.59 16.23
CA THR A 290 11.74 -10.86 15.13
C THR A 290 10.31 -10.66 15.63
N TRP A 291 9.35 -10.62 14.72
CA TRP A 291 7.94 -10.39 15.05
C TRP A 291 7.12 -11.58 14.60
N GLU A 292 6.47 -12.22 15.56
CA GLU A 292 5.55 -13.32 15.29
C GLU A 292 4.12 -12.85 15.54
N TRP A 293 3.23 -13.23 14.62
CA TRP A 293 1.81 -12.94 14.78
C TRP A 293 1.19 -13.96 15.74
N THR A 294 0.41 -13.46 16.68
CA THR A 294 -0.37 -14.28 17.62
C THR A 294 -1.83 -13.86 17.53
N PRO A 295 -2.78 -14.81 17.41
CA PRO A 295 -4.20 -14.47 17.40
C PRO A 295 -4.60 -13.79 18.72
N LEU A 296 -5.55 -12.86 18.65
CA LEU A 296 -6.20 -12.34 19.85
C LEU A 296 -7.12 -13.41 20.44
N LEU A 297 -7.30 -13.38 21.76
CA LEU A 297 -8.34 -14.18 22.43
C LEU A 297 -9.74 -13.66 22.06
N ASN A 298 -9.83 -12.36 21.80
CA ASN A 298 -11.03 -11.69 21.34
C ASN A 298 -11.36 -12.11 19.91
N THR A 299 -12.64 -12.34 19.67
CA THR A 299 -13.18 -12.47 18.32
C THR A 299 -13.09 -11.14 17.58
N LEU A 300 -13.30 -11.17 16.27
CA LEU A 300 -13.36 -9.93 15.51
C LEU A 300 -14.58 -9.07 15.89
N ASP A 301 -15.67 -9.70 16.32
CA ASP A 301 -16.83 -8.99 16.85
C ASP A 301 -16.49 -8.27 18.16
N ASP A 302 -15.70 -8.89 19.06
CA ASP A 302 -15.23 -8.22 20.27
C ASP A 302 -14.35 -7.00 19.94
N VAL A 303 -13.49 -7.11 18.93
CA VAL A 303 -12.67 -5.98 18.44
C VAL A 303 -13.57 -4.87 17.88
N TYR A 304 -14.57 -5.25 17.07
CA TYR A 304 -15.51 -4.33 16.47
C TYR A 304 -16.39 -3.64 17.52
N GLU A 305 -16.88 -4.36 18.52
CA GLU A 305 -17.60 -3.80 19.69
C GLU A 305 -16.70 -2.87 20.51
N GLY A 306 -15.42 -3.23 20.68
CA GLY A 306 -14.44 -2.35 21.30
C GLY A 306 -14.38 -0.99 20.60
N PHE A 307 -14.35 -0.97 19.28
CA PHE A 307 -14.37 0.25 18.48
C PHE A 307 -15.64 1.10 18.67
N LYS A 308 -16.81 0.46 18.83
CA LYS A 308 -18.06 1.18 19.13
C LYS A 308 -17.98 1.95 20.44
N ARG A 309 -17.34 1.37 21.46
CA ARG A 309 -17.10 2.04 22.75
C ARG A 309 -16.17 3.25 22.66
N TYR A 310 -15.34 3.33 21.61
CA TYR A 310 -14.48 4.48 21.31
C TYR A 310 -15.15 5.52 20.39
N GLY A 311 -16.48 5.49 20.27
CA GLY A 311 -17.28 6.53 19.62
C GLY A 311 -17.56 6.29 18.13
N TYR A 312 -17.24 5.10 17.60
CA TYR A 312 -17.70 4.72 16.27
C TYR A 312 -19.14 4.20 16.32
N VAL A 313 -19.99 4.70 15.44
CA VAL A 313 -21.39 4.29 15.32
C VAL A 313 -21.55 3.54 13.99
N PRO A 314 -21.81 2.21 14.02
CA PRO A 314 -22.07 1.42 12.82
C PRO A 314 -23.30 1.94 12.07
N LYS A 315 -23.27 1.82 10.74
CA LYS A 315 -24.40 2.16 9.88
C LYS A 315 -25.28 0.96 9.55
N SER A 316 -24.70 -0.23 9.56
CA SER A 316 -25.39 -1.50 9.37
C SER A 316 -25.63 -2.22 10.70
N THR A 317 -26.53 -3.20 10.69
CA THR A 317 -26.78 -4.11 11.82
C THR A 317 -25.94 -5.38 11.76
N LEU A 318 -25.00 -5.47 10.79
CA LEU A 318 -24.24 -6.68 10.51
C LEU A 318 -23.08 -6.86 11.49
N TYR A 319 -22.81 -8.11 11.84
CA TYR A 319 -21.61 -8.53 12.56
C TYR A 319 -20.39 -8.57 11.62
N SER A 320 -19.19 -8.58 12.20
CA SER A 320 -17.93 -8.48 11.44
C SER A 320 -17.76 -9.61 10.41
N ARG A 321 -18.27 -10.81 10.70
CA ARG A 321 -18.28 -11.93 9.76
C ARG A 321 -19.23 -11.69 8.59
N GLU A 322 -20.44 -11.20 8.86
CA GLU A 322 -21.44 -10.92 7.82
C GLU A 322 -20.96 -9.81 6.89
N LEU A 323 -20.25 -8.80 7.41
CA LEU A 323 -19.59 -7.77 6.61
C LEU A 323 -18.59 -8.38 5.62
N MET A 324 -17.76 -9.33 6.07
CA MET A 324 -16.77 -10.00 5.22
C MET A 324 -17.41 -10.90 4.18
N ASP A 325 -18.42 -11.67 4.58
CA ASP A 325 -19.17 -12.57 3.70
C ASP A 325 -19.96 -11.78 2.63
N LEU A 326 -20.49 -10.61 2.99
CA LEU A 326 -21.08 -9.69 2.01
C LEU A 326 -20.04 -9.24 0.98
N ASN A 327 -18.87 -8.76 1.41
CA ASN A 327 -17.83 -8.31 0.48
C ASN A 327 -17.31 -9.44 -0.44
N ALA A 328 -17.34 -10.69 0.04
CA ALA A 328 -17.00 -11.88 -0.71
C ALA A 328 -17.99 -12.22 -1.82
N THR A 329 -19.28 -12.00 -1.54
CA THR A 329 -20.40 -12.42 -2.40
C THR A 329 -20.81 -11.38 -3.43
N LEU A 330 -20.42 -10.11 -3.23
CA LEU A 330 -20.61 -9.01 -4.19
C LEU A 330 -19.81 -9.23 -5.48
#